data_AF-A0AA35RAF9-F1
#
_entry.id   AF-A0AA35RAF9-F1
#
_cell.length_a   1.000
_cell.length_b   1.000
_cell.length_c   1.000
_cell.angle_alpha   90.00
_cell.angle_beta   90.00
_cell.angle_gamma   90.00
#
_symmetry.space_group_name_H-M   'P 1'
#
loop_
_entity.id
_entity.type
_entity.pdbx_description
1 polymer ?
#
loop_
_entity_poly.entity_id
_entity_poly.type
_entity_poly.pdbx_seq_one_letter_code
_entity_poly.pdbx_strand_id
1 'polypeptide(L)'
;MSHPSSGTGNTARVGVLGASGYTGGELLRLLASHDGFSVGLLTAERRAGQSLGAVFPHLGGAGFPDLVKIEDAAWDALDAVFCCLPHGTTQEVVAALPGHLKVVDLSADFRLADPEVYAECSHATTVRGARLVANPGCYPTASQLPLAPLLEDGLIESEDIIIDAKSGVSGAGREAKQGSLFAEVGEGVHAYGVAHHRHAPEIEQGLSAAAGTPIRVNFTPHLIPMNRGILATIYVRSRAGADALREALARRYADEPFVRVLPAGAAPATRHVRGSNHCLIGVFDDRIEGRAILISAIDNLVKGASGQAIQNMNLMHALPETTGLEQAPLFPRGSGAYVAPNAFVAAGSSVIGDVVLGAQSSVWFNCVLRGDVNYIRVGARSNVQDGTIIHTATADGPTLIGEDVVVGHMCLLHACVLEDGCMIGMGATVMDYAVVETGAWVAAGALVTPGKRHRPALR
;
A
#
# COMPACT_ATOMS: atom_id res chain seq x y z
N MET A 1 7.46 -32.83 7.45
CA MET A 1 6.30 -33.11 8.32
C MET A 1 5.08 -32.70 7.54
N SER A 2 4.27 -33.68 7.17
CA SER A 2 3.07 -33.53 6.33
C SER A 2 2.00 -32.75 7.09
N HIS A 3 1.59 -31.60 6.55
CA HIS A 3 0.39 -30.91 7.00
C HIS A 3 -0.84 -31.81 6.76
N PRO A 4 -1.79 -31.87 7.71
CA PRO A 4 -3.01 -32.62 7.51
C PRO A 4 -3.87 -31.87 6.48
N SER A 5 -4.25 -32.56 5.40
CA SER A 5 -5.27 -32.10 4.46
C SER A 5 -6.63 -32.16 5.14
N SER A 6 -7.08 -31.03 5.70
CA SER A 6 -8.42 -30.89 6.27
C SER A 6 -9.35 -30.19 5.28
N GLY A 7 -10.29 -30.94 4.71
CA GLY A 7 -11.53 -30.42 4.15
C GLY A 7 -11.58 -30.35 2.62
N THR A 8 -12.17 -31.37 1.99
CA THR A 8 -12.84 -31.22 0.69
C THR A 8 -14.11 -30.38 0.88
N GLY A 9 -13.95 -29.07 1.08
CA GLY A 9 -15.04 -28.09 1.01
C GLY A 9 -15.22 -27.65 -0.43
N ASN A 10 -16.45 -27.63 -0.92
CA ASN A 10 -16.77 -27.19 -2.28
C ASN A 10 -16.28 -25.75 -2.47
N THR A 11 -15.28 -25.53 -3.33
CA THR A 11 -14.73 -24.19 -3.63
C THR A 11 -15.81 -23.35 -4.30
N ALA A 12 -16.21 -22.24 -3.67
CA ALA A 12 -17.23 -21.37 -4.26
C ALA A 12 -16.66 -20.63 -5.48
N ARG A 13 -17.42 -20.57 -6.56
CA ARG A 13 -17.01 -19.93 -7.81
C ARG A 13 -17.48 -18.48 -7.83
N VAL A 14 -16.55 -17.54 -7.91
CA VAL A 14 -16.81 -16.11 -7.77
C VAL A 14 -16.62 -15.35 -9.08
N GLY A 15 -17.45 -14.34 -9.32
CA GLY A 15 -17.27 -13.36 -10.40
C GLY A 15 -16.71 -12.05 -9.89
N VAL A 16 -15.91 -11.35 -10.70
CA VAL A 16 -15.41 -10.00 -10.42
C VAL A 16 -15.90 -9.05 -11.49
N LEU A 17 -16.85 -8.18 -11.13
CA LEU A 17 -17.40 -7.19 -12.03
C LEU A 17 -16.56 -5.92 -11.97
N GLY A 18 -16.09 -5.40 -13.11
CA GLY A 18 -15.17 -4.27 -13.13
C GLY A 18 -13.72 -4.63 -12.75
N ALA A 19 -13.24 -5.79 -13.21
CA ALA A 19 -11.93 -6.35 -12.87
C ALA A 19 -10.71 -5.52 -13.31
N SER A 20 -10.90 -4.51 -14.17
CA SER A 20 -9.79 -3.73 -14.75
C SER A 20 -9.29 -2.55 -13.90
N GLY A 21 -9.98 -2.22 -12.81
CA GLY A 21 -9.58 -1.19 -11.84
C GLY A 21 -8.55 -1.67 -10.81
N TYR A 22 -8.04 -0.76 -9.95
CA TYR A 22 -7.08 -1.15 -8.91
C TYR A 22 -7.68 -2.07 -7.84
N THR A 23 -8.93 -1.86 -7.43
CA THR A 23 -9.64 -2.77 -6.51
C THR A 23 -9.86 -4.13 -7.14
N GLY A 24 -10.29 -4.19 -8.40
CA GLY A 24 -10.40 -5.44 -9.16
C GLY A 24 -9.06 -6.20 -9.25
N GLY A 25 -7.98 -5.52 -9.61
CA GLY A 25 -6.64 -6.12 -9.63
C GLY A 25 -6.16 -6.60 -8.25
N GLU A 26 -6.42 -5.84 -7.20
CA GLU A 26 -6.04 -6.22 -5.83
C GLU A 26 -6.86 -7.41 -5.30
N LEU A 27 -8.16 -7.44 -5.60
CA LEU A 27 -9.03 -8.56 -5.31
C LEU A 27 -8.50 -9.84 -5.99
N LEU A 28 -8.15 -9.75 -7.27
CA LEU A 28 -7.59 -10.89 -8.01
C LEU A 28 -6.23 -11.33 -7.49
N ARG A 29 -5.38 -10.40 -7.04
CA ARG A 29 -4.11 -10.73 -6.38
C ARG A 29 -4.34 -11.59 -5.13
N LEU A 30 -5.36 -11.28 -4.33
CA LEU A 30 -5.69 -12.01 -3.10
C LEU A 30 -6.40 -13.34 -3.41
N LEU A 31 -7.34 -13.34 -4.36
CA LEU A 31 -8.06 -14.54 -4.80
C LEU A 31 -7.13 -15.58 -5.46
N ALA A 32 -6.02 -15.16 -6.06
CA ALA A 32 -5.03 -16.07 -6.64
C ALA A 32 -4.42 -17.07 -5.63
N SER A 33 -4.45 -16.73 -4.34
CA SER A 33 -3.94 -17.57 -3.25
C SER A 33 -5.04 -17.98 -2.26
N HIS A 34 -6.31 -17.91 -2.65
CA HIS A 34 -7.44 -18.14 -1.75
C HIS A 34 -8.03 -19.55 -1.92
N ASP A 35 -7.90 -20.39 -0.89
CA ASP A 35 -8.31 -21.80 -0.99
C ASP A 35 -9.84 -22.02 -1.01
N GLY A 36 -10.62 -21.04 -0.56
CA GLY A 36 -12.09 -21.13 -0.53
C GLY A 36 -12.83 -20.64 -1.77
N PHE A 37 -12.14 -19.94 -2.69
CA PHE A 37 -12.77 -19.26 -3.82
C PHE A 37 -12.01 -19.50 -5.13
N SER A 38 -12.75 -19.77 -6.21
CA SER A 38 -12.20 -19.87 -7.56
C SER A 38 -12.82 -18.80 -8.45
N VAL A 39 -12.01 -18.14 -9.27
CA VAL A 39 -12.49 -17.04 -10.12
C VAL A 39 -13.06 -17.61 -11.43
N GLY A 40 -14.38 -17.47 -11.60
CA GLY A 40 -15.12 -18.02 -12.73
C GLY A 40 -15.47 -17.02 -13.83
N LEU A 41 -15.49 -15.73 -13.53
CA LEU A 41 -15.92 -14.66 -14.42
C LEU A 41 -15.16 -13.37 -14.09
N LEU A 42 -14.65 -12.70 -15.12
CA LEU A 42 -14.14 -11.34 -15.02
C LEU A 42 -14.86 -10.44 -16.02
N THR A 43 -15.40 -9.30 -15.57
CA THR A 43 -16.01 -8.34 -16.49
C THR A 43 -15.25 -7.02 -16.54
N ALA A 44 -15.25 -6.39 -17.73
CA ALA A 44 -14.81 -5.02 -17.93
C ALA A 44 -15.45 -4.44 -19.19
N GLU A 45 -15.79 -3.15 -19.17
CA GLU A 45 -16.41 -2.54 -20.36
C GLU A 45 -15.43 -2.30 -21.51
N ARG A 46 -14.49 -1.37 -21.34
CA ARG A 46 -13.57 -0.97 -22.42
C ARG A 46 -12.51 -2.03 -22.75
N ARG A 47 -12.37 -3.06 -21.92
CA ARG A 47 -11.30 -4.07 -22.01
C ARG A 47 -11.82 -5.50 -22.18
N ALA A 48 -13.12 -5.68 -22.46
CA ALA A 48 -13.66 -6.97 -22.85
C ALA A 48 -12.91 -7.55 -24.07
N GLY A 49 -12.75 -8.87 -24.09
CA GLY A 49 -11.98 -9.62 -25.09
C GLY A 49 -10.47 -9.66 -24.85
N GLN A 50 -9.94 -8.95 -23.84
CA GLN A 50 -8.53 -9.00 -23.49
C GLN A 50 -8.27 -10.01 -22.37
N SER A 51 -7.10 -10.65 -22.39
CA SER A 51 -6.64 -11.42 -21.24
C SER A 51 -6.28 -10.51 -20.07
N LEU A 52 -6.41 -11.02 -18.84
CA LEU A 52 -6.04 -10.24 -17.66
C LEU A 52 -4.56 -9.83 -17.71
N GLY A 53 -3.67 -10.70 -18.22
CA GLY A 53 -2.24 -10.40 -18.36
C GLY A 53 -1.95 -9.19 -19.27
N ALA A 54 -2.79 -8.93 -20.28
CA ALA A 54 -2.67 -7.73 -21.11
C ALA A 54 -3.04 -6.45 -20.34
N VAL A 55 -3.94 -6.55 -19.36
CA VAL A 55 -4.40 -5.43 -18.53
C VAL A 55 -3.51 -5.22 -17.30
N PHE A 56 -3.09 -6.32 -16.68
CA PHE A 56 -2.26 -6.41 -15.48
C PHE A 56 -1.20 -7.51 -15.66
N PRO A 57 -0.03 -7.19 -16.24
CA PRO A 57 1.01 -8.20 -16.51
C PRO A 57 1.46 -8.99 -15.29
N HIS A 58 1.45 -8.36 -14.10
CA HIS A 58 1.81 -9.01 -12.83
C HIS A 58 0.83 -10.10 -12.38
N LEU A 59 -0.36 -10.20 -12.99
CA LEU A 59 -1.35 -11.26 -12.74
C LEU A 59 -1.46 -12.25 -13.92
N GLY A 60 -0.65 -12.09 -14.98
CA GLY A 60 -0.78 -12.88 -16.20
C GLY A 60 -0.56 -14.39 -16.00
N GLY A 61 0.24 -14.78 -15.00
CA GLY A 61 0.51 -16.18 -14.67
C GLY A 61 -0.53 -16.85 -13.77
N ALA A 62 -1.57 -16.12 -13.33
CA ALA A 62 -2.53 -16.64 -12.35
C ALA A 62 -3.63 -17.55 -12.95
N GLY A 63 -3.69 -17.69 -14.28
CA GLY A 63 -4.65 -18.59 -14.93
C GLY A 63 -6.12 -18.14 -14.87
N PHE A 64 -6.38 -16.85 -14.67
CA PHE A 64 -7.72 -16.29 -14.67
C PHE A 64 -8.35 -16.25 -16.08
N PRO A 65 -9.70 -16.31 -16.20
CA PRO A 65 -10.37 -16.22 -17.48
C PRO A 65 -10.18 -14.85 -18.13
N ASP A 66 -10.44 -14.77 -19.43
CA ASP A 66 -10.42 -13.50 -20.17
C ASP A 66 -11.57 -12.58 -19.72
N LEU A 67 -11.36 -11.28 -19.91
CA LEU A 67 -12.36 -10.27 -19.59
C LEU A 67 -13.52 -10.34 -20.60
N VAL A 68 -14.75 -10.36 -20.12
CA VAL A 68 -15.96 -10.28 -20.96
C VAL A 68 -16.77 -9.03 -20.61
N LYS A 69 -17.76 -8.70 -21.44
CA LYS A 69 -18.76 -7.71 -21.03
C LYS A 69 -19.74 -8.35 -20.05
N ILE A 70 -20.40 -7.52 -19.24
CA ILE A 70 -21.41 -8.01 -18.30
C ILE A 70 -22.62 -8.65 -19.00
N GLU A 71 -22.97 -8.19 -20.21
CA GLU A 71 -24.03 -8.74 -21.05
C GLU A 71 -23.76 -10.18 -21.51
N ASP A 72 -22.49 -10.58 -21.56
CA ASP A 72 -22.04 -11.92 -21.97
C ASP A 72 -21.75 -12.84 -20.75
N ALA A 73 -22.05 -12.39 -19.53
CA ALA A 73 -21.73 -13.12 -18.32
C ALA A 73 -22.62 -14.36 -18.14
N ALA A 74 -21.98 -15.50 -17.85
CA ALA A 74 -22.66 -16.75 -17.48
C ALA A 74 -22.80 -16.85 -15.96
N TRP A 75 -24.01 -16.63 -15.45
CA TRP A 75 -24.27 -16.52 -14.01
C TRP A 75 -24.50 -17.85 -13.29
N ASP A 76 -25.09 -18.84 -13.98
CA ASP A 76 -25.60 -20.08 -13.34
C ASP A 76 -24.52 -20.93 -12.66
N ALA A 77 -23.26 -20.76 -13.05
CA ALA A 77 -22.13 -21.47 -12.48
C ALA A 77 -21.45 -20.70 -11.34
N LEU A 78 -21.89 -19.48 -11.02
CA LEU A 78 -21.32 -18.65 -9.96
C LEU A 78 -22.12 -18.79 -8.67
N ASP A 79 -21.42 -18.70 -7.54
CA ASP A 79 -22.02 -18.68 -6.21
C ASP A 79 -22.08 -17.25 -5.64
N ALA A 80 -21.14 -16.39 -6.07
CA ALA A 80 -21.04 -15.03 -5.58
C ALA A 80 -20.35 -14.09 -6.57
N VAL A 81 -20.51 -12.79 -6.36
CA VAL A 81 -19.85 -11.75 -7.15
C VAL A 81 -19.31 -10.62 -6.27
N PHE A 82 -18.19 -10.05 -6.72
CA PHE A 82 -17.65 -8.80 -6.23
C PHE A 82 -17.91 -7.69 -7.25
N CYS A 83 -18.55 -6.59 -6.83
CA CYS A 83 -18.81 -5.45 -7.70
C CYS A 83 -17.75 -4.36 -7.47
N CYS A 84 -16.80 -4.24 -8.40
CA CYS A 84 -15.78 -3.19 -8.45
C CYS A 84 -16.16 -2.11 -9.49
N LEU A 85 -17.44 -1.76 -9.56
CA LEU A 85 -18.00 -0.88 -10.57
C LEU A 85 -17.95 0.61 -10.14
N PRO A 86 -17.99 1.54 -11.09
CA PRO A 86 -18.13 2.96 -10.78
C PRO A 86 -19.43 3.25 -10.01
N HIS A 87 -19.37 4.26 -9.14
CA HIS A 87 -20.55 4.79 -8.46
C HIS A 87 -21.68 5.14 -9.44
N GLY A 88 -22.92 4.81 -9.05
CA GLY A 88 -24.14 5.10 -9.81
C GLY A 88 -24.50 4.04 -10.85
N THR A 89 -23.67 3.01 -11.04
CA THR A 89 -23.96 1.90 -11.96
C THR A 89 -24.30 0.61 -11.23
N THR A 90 -23.93 0.49 -9.96
CA THR A 90 -24.01 -0.79 -9.26
C THR A 90 -25.44 -1.13 -8.84
N GLN A 91 -26.28 -0.13 -8.55
CA GLN A 91 -27.68 -0.37 -8.16
C GLN A 91 -28.45 -1.13 -9.25
N GLU A 92 -28.37 -0.66 -10.49
CA GLU A 92 -29.04 -1.29 -11.64
C GLU A 92 -28.47 -2.69 -11.92
N VAL A 93 -27.14 -2.83 -11.87
CA VAL A 93 -26.49 -4.12 -12.07
C VAL A 93 -26.91 -5.13 -11.01
N VAL A 94 -26.85 -4.76 -9.73
CA VAL A 94 -27.19 -5.66 -8.61
C VAL A 94 -28.68 -6.03 -8.62
N ALA A 95 -29.57 -5.13 -9.04
CA ALA A 95 -30.98 -5.43 -9.21
C ALA A 95 -31.24 -6.48 -10.31
N ALA A 96 -30.40 -6.52 -11.35
CA ALA A 96 -30.50 -7.48 -12.45
C ALA A 96 -29.79 -8.83 -12.17
N LEU A 97 -28.99 -8.94 -11.10
CA LEU A 97 -28.28 -10.18 -10.77
C LEU A 97 -29.25 -11.28 -10.30
N PRO A 98 -28.97 -12.56 -10.65
CA PRO A 98 -29.72 -13.69 -10.12
C PRO A 98 -29.76 -13.73 -8.59
N GLY A 99 -30.94 -14.04 -8.03
CA GLY A 99 -31.18 -14.01 -6.60
C GLY A 99 -30.41 -15.02 -5.76
N HIS A 100 -29.80 -16.04 -6.37
CA HIS A 100 -28.96 -17.02 -5.68
C HIS A 100 -27.55 -16.49 -5.38
N LEU A 101 -27.10 -15.45 -6.09
CA LEU A 101 -25.76 -14.91 -5.93
C LEU A 101 -25.65 -14.09 -4.64
N LYS A 102 -24.60 -14.38 -3.89
CA LYS A 102 -24.07 -13.47 -2.87
C LYS A 102 -23.31 -12.33 -3.52
N VAL A 103 -23.45 -11.13 -3.00
CA VAL A 103 -22.91 -9.92 -3.61
C VAL A 103 -22.14 -9.14 -2.56
N VAL A 104 -20.88 -8.82 -2.85
CA VAL A 104 -20.12 -7.80 -2.11
C VAL A 104 -19.89 -6.62 -3.05
N ASP A 105 -20.54 -5.50 -2.79
CA ASP A 105 -20.37 -4.26 -3.54
C ASP A 105 -19.28 -3.38 -2.92
N LEU A 106 -18.24 -3.06 -3.70
CA LEU A 106 -17.16 -2.18 -3.28
C LEU A 106 -17.44 -0.71 -3.61
N SER A 107 -18.53 -0.40 -4.32
CA SER A 107 -18.98 0.96 -4.62
C SER A 107 -19.62 1.63 -3.39
N ALA A 108 -20.04 2.89 -3.53
CA ALA A 108 -20.72 3.63 -2.47
C ALA A 108 -22.25 3.50 -2.52
N ASP A 109 -22.79 2.82 -3.53
CA ASP A 109 -24.20 2.89 -3.93
C ASP A 109 -25.18 2.33 -2.88
N PHE A 110 -24.71 1.42 -2.02
CA PHE A 110 -25.52 0.75 -0.99
C PHE A 110 -25.06 1.05 0.45
N ARG A 111 -24.09 1.96 0.65
CA ARG A 111 -23.47 2.18 1.97
C ARG A 111 -24.30 3.04 2.91
N LEU A 112 -25.01 4.03 2.36
CA LEU A 112 -25.87 4.91 3.15
C LEU A 112 -27.23 4.23 3.32
N ALA A 113 -27.66 4.10 4.58
CA ALA A 113 -28.88 3.38 4.91
C ALA A 113 -30.12 4.10 4.37
N ASP A 114 -30.82 3.45 3.44
CA ASP A 114 -32.26 3.58 3.26
C ASP A 114 -32.94 2.49 4.12
N PRO A 115 -33.87 2.84 5.05
CA PRO A 115 -34.45 1.92 6.04
C PRO A 115 -35.06 0.59 5.54
N GLU A 116 -35.27 0.41 4.24
CA GLU A 116 -35.90 -0.80 3.70
C GLU A 116 -34.94 -1.87 3.13
N VAL A 117 -33.61 -1.64 3.03
CA VAL A 117 -32.79 -2.41 2.07
C VAL A 117 -31.56 -3.17 2.61
N TYR A 118 -30.95 -2.88 3.78
CA TYR A 118 -29.54 -3.28 3.92
C TYR A 118 -28.97 -3.65 5.32
N ALA A 119 -27.97 -4.54 5.34
CA ALA A 119 -27.24 -5.02 6.52
C ALA A 119 -25.86 -4.33 6.66
N GLU A 120 -25.70 -3.47 7.67
CA GLU A 120 -24.47 -2.71 7.89
C GLU A 120 -23.25 -3.60 8.21
N CYS A 121 -22.09 -3.29 7.62
CA CYS A 121 -20.85 -4.08 7.71
C CYS A 121 -20.09 -3.88 9.05
N SER A 122 -20.67 -3.15 10.01
CA SER A 122 -20.06 -2.85 11.31
C SER A 122 -19.95 -4.07 12.24
N HIS A 123 -20.71 -5.15 11.96
CA HIS A 123 -20.79 -6.33 12.82
C HIS A 123 -20.65 -7.64 12.05
N ALA A 124 -19.74 -8.53 12.46
CA ALA A 124 -19.54 -9.83 11.79
C ALA A 124 -20.81 -10.71 11.76
N THR A 125 -21.74 -10.51 12.70
CA THR A 125 -23.01 -11.25 12.79
C THR A 125 -24.02 -10.84 11.73
N THR A 126 -24.06 -9.57 11.29
CA THR A 126 -24.97 -9.09 10.24
C THR A 126 -24.52 -9.57 8.86
N VAL A 127 -23.21 -9.73 8.65
CA VAL A 127 -22.61 -10.14 7.37
C VAL A 127 -22.86 -11.61 7.04
N ARG A 128 -22.76 -12.53 8.00
CA ARG A 128 -22.83 -13.99 7.74
C ARG A 128 -24.11 -14.46 7.04
N GLY A 129 -25.23 -13.81 7.31
CA GLY A 129 -26.54 -14.14 6.73
C GLY A 129 -26.94 -13.27 5.53
N ALA A 130 -26.14 -12.26 5.18
CA ALA A 130 -26.51 -11.31 4.15
C ALA A 130 -26.35 -11.89 2.75
N ARG A 131 -27.28 -11.56 1.86
CA ARG A 131 -27.11 -11.79 0.41
C ARG A 131 -26.25 -10.70 -0.22
N LEU A 132 -26.44 -9.45 0.20
CA LEU A 132 -25.75 -8.28 -0.32
C LEU A 132 -25.01 -7.59 0.82
N VAL A 133 -23.74 -7.26 0.59
CA VAL A 133 -22.89 -6.47 1.48
C VAL A 133 -22.26 -5.30 0.71
N ALA A 134 -22.66 -4.07 1.00
CA ALA A 134 -21.93 -2.84 0.76
C ALA A 134 -20.65 -2.79 1.62
N ASN A 135 -19.54 -3.05 0.97
CA ASN A 135 -18.22 -2.98 1.57
C ASN A 135 -17.88 -1.51 1.89
N PRO A 136 -17.35 -1.21 3.10
CA PRO A 136 -17.04 0.15 3.51
C PRO A 136 -16.01 0.86 2.63
N GLY A 137 -16.03 2.19 2.70
CA GLY A 137 -15.00 3.04 2.14
C GLY A 137 -13.68 2.96 2.91
N CYS A 138 -12.60 3.31 2.23
CA CYS A 138 -11.24 3.23 2.78
C CYS A 138 -11.01 4.21 3.94
N TYR A 139 -11.46 5.47 3.82
CA TYR A 139 -11.40 6.44 4.91
C TYR A 139 -12.37 6.12 6.07
N PRO A 140 -13.65 5.79 5.80
CA PRO A 140 -14.58 5.30 6.82
C PRO A 140 -14.01 4.16 7.65
N THR A 141 -13.38 3.17 7.02
CA THR A 141 -12.71 2.07 7.71
C THR A 141 -11.62 2.58 8.66
N ALA A 142 -10.71 3.44 8.17
CA ALA A 142 -9.64 3.98 9.00
C ALA A 142 -10.15 4.85 10.16
N SER A 143 -11.27 5.54 9.99
CA SER A 143 -11.84 6.45 10.99
C SER A 143 -12.72 5.75 12.01
N GLN A 144 -13.59 4.82 11.60
CA GLN A 144 -14.56 4.17 12.46
C GLN A 144 -13.91 3.12 13.38
N LEU A 145 -12.89 2.38 12.91
CA LEU A 145 -12.18 1.39 13.73
C LEU A 145 -11.66 1.95 15.08
N PRO A 146 -10.97 3.11 15.13
CA PRO A 146 -10.55 3.69 16.41
C PRO A 146 -11.65 4.44 17.16
N LEU A 147 -12.72 4.91 16.49
CA LEU A 147 -13.71 5.81 17.10
C LEU A 147 -14.96 5.09 17.63
N ALA A 148 -15.51 4.14 16.89
CA ALA A 148 -16.80 3.51 17.21
C ALA A 148 -16.79 2.85 18.61
N PRO A 149 -15.79 2.02 18.99
CA PRO A 149 -15.78 1.43 20.32
C PRO A 149 -15.71 2.45 21.46
N LEU A 150 -15.02 3.57 21.23
CA LEU A 150 -14.88 4.62 22.25
C LEU A 150 -16.15 5.44 22.43
N LEU A 151 -16.96 5.57 21.36
CA LEU A 151 -18.28 6.18 21.43
C LEU A 151 -19.31 5.25 22.07
N GLU A 152 -19.28 3.96 21.74
CA GLU A 152 -20.11 2.91 22.36
C GLU A 152 -19.90 2.88 23.88
N ASP A 153 -18.64 2.96 24.33
CA ASP A 153 -18.27 2.98 25.74
C ASP A 153 -18.42 4.38 26.40
N GLY A 154 -18.79 5.40 25.63
CA GLY A 154 -18.95 6.77 26.13
C GLY A 154 -17.65 7.42 26.66
N LEU A 155 -16.49 7.00 26.17
CA LEU A 155 -15.17 7.45 26.63
C LEU A 155 -14.69 8.73 25.94
N ILE A 156 -15.29 9.10 24.82
CA ILE A 156 -15.03 10.35 24.09
C ILE A 156 -16.32 11.13 23.86
N GLU A 157 -16.23 12.43 23.65
CA GLU A 157 -17.40 13.24 23.27
C GLU A 157 -17.82 12.99 21.83
N SER A 158 -19.12 13.14 21.55
CA SER A 158 -19.72 13.04 20.21
C SER A 158 -19.52 14.31 19.36
N GLU A 159 -18.99 15.38 19.96
CA GLU A 159 -18.71 16.67 19.32
C GLU A 159 -17.21 16.86 19.09
N ASP A 160 -16.86 17.81 18.20
CA ASP A 160 -15.47 18.21 17.92
C ASP A 160 -14.52 17.06 17.51
N ILE A 161 -15.06 16.06 16.82
CA ILE A 161 -14.27 14.99 16.19
C ILE A 161 -13.68 15.53 14.87
N ILE A 162 -12.35 15.69 14.85
CA ILE A 162 -11.61 16.19 13.68
C ILE A 162 -10.78 15.05 13.10
N ILE A 163 -10.97 14.76 11.82
CA ILE A 163 -10.29 13.70 11.08
C ILE A 163 -9.47 14.34 9.96
N ASP A 164 -8.16 14.38 10.16
CA ASP A 164 -7.18 14.74 9.14
C ASP A 164 -6.55 13.47 8.57
N ALA A 165 -6.99 13.07 7.37
CA ALA A 165 -6.63 11.79 6.79
C ALA A 165 -5.75 11.93 5.55
N LYS A 166 -4.77 11.04 5.43
CA LYS A 166 -3.75 11.06 4.37
C LYS A 166 -3.88 9.77 3.57
N SER A 167 -3.94 9.83 2.24
CA SER A 167 -4.03 8.64 1.38
C SER A 167 -3.00 8.65 0.27
N GLY A 168 -2.51 7.46 -0.08
CA GLY A 168 -1.83 7.24 -1.35
C GLY A 168 -2.77 7.39 -2.55
N VAL A 169 -2.18 7.59 -3.72
CA VAL A 169 -2.87 7.96 -4.97
C VAL A 169 -3.80 6.88 -5.49
N SER A 170 -3.53 5.60 -5.18
CA SER A 170 -4.35 4.49 -5.67
C SER A 170 -5.82 4.57 -5.24
N GLY A 171 -6.15 5.30 -4.17
CA GLY A 171 -7.52 5.58 -3.75
C GLY A 171 -8.32 6.42 -4.75
N ALA A 172 -7.66 7.19 -5.63
CA ALA A 172 -8.30 7.95 -6.70
C ALA A 172 -8.71 7.09 -7.91
N GLY A 173 -8.33 5.81 -7.93
CA GLY A 173 -8.62 4.87 -9.01
C GLY A 173 -7.58 4.90 -10.14
N ARG A 174 -7.83 4.09 -11.18
CA ARG A 174 -6.90 3.84 -12.30
C ARG A 174 -7.19 4.70 -13.54
N GLU A 175 -8.20 5.55 -13.48
CA GLU A 175 -8.56 6.42 -14.61
C GLU A 175 -7.47 7.49 -14.82
N ALA A 176 -7.07 7.70 -16.08
CA ALA A 176 -6.07 8.70 -16.42
C ALA A 176 -6.67 10.11 -16.31
N LYS A 177 -6.38 10.79 -15.20
CA LYS A 177 -6.76 12.18 -14.92
C LYS A 177 -5.51 13.01 -14.73
N GLN A 178 -5.55 14.28 -15.17
CA GLN A 178 -4.41 15.19 -15.04
C GLN A 178 -3.90 15.23 -13.58
N GLY A 179 -4.77 15.46 -12.60
CA GLY A 179 -4.39 15.52 -11.18
C GLY A 179 -3.89 14.19 -10.57
N SER A 180 -3.87 13.09 -11.32
CA SER A 180 -3.31 11.80 -10.89
C SER A 180 -2.06 11.39 -11.68
N LEU A 181 -1.58 12.26 -12.58
CA LEU A 181 -0.32 12.04 -13.29
C LEU A 181 0.85 12.10 -12.31
N PHE A 182 1.88 11.31 -12.58
CA PHE A 182 3.08 11.23 -11.74
C PHE A 182 3.69 12.61 -11.44
N ALA A 183 3.80 13.48 -12.45
CA ALA A 183 4.38 14.81 -12.31
C ALA A 183 3.49 15.79 -11.51
N GLU A 184 2.17 15.59 -11.48
CA GLU A 184 1.24 16.45 -10.73
C GLU A 184 1.15 16.05 -9.25
N VAL A 185 1.43 14.78 -8.95
CA VAL A 185 1.42 14.27 -7.58
C VAL A 185 2.81 14.32 -6.94
N GLY A 186 3.87 14.08 -7.70
CA GLY A 186 5.24 13.99 -7.20
C GLY A 186 5.68 15.24 -6.42
N GLU A 187 6.51 15.04 -5.40
CA GLU A 187 7.11 16.11 -4.58
C GLU A 187 6.13 17.08 -3.90
N GLY A 188 4.83 16.74 -3.83
CA GLY A 188 3.81 17.61 -3.27
C GLY A 188 2.74 16.86 -2.49
N VAL A 189 2.03 17.60 -1.62
CA VAL A 189 0.83 17.15 -0.90
C VAL A 189 -0.24 18.21 -1.05
N HIS A 190 -1.51 17.80 -1.18
CA HIS A 190 -2.64 18.73 -1.20
C HIS A 190 -3.88 18.12 -0.57
N ALA A 191 -4.72 18.97 0.01
CA ALA A 191 -6.05 18.61 0.47
C ALA A 191 -7.03 18.54 -0.71
N TYR A 192 -8.05 17.69 -0.62
CA TYR A 192 -9.11 17.61 -1.61
C TYR A 192 -10.44 17.28 -0.94
N GLY A 193 -11.57 17.53 -1.62
CA GLY A 193 -12.89 17.26 -1.05
C GLY A 193 -13.15 17.93 0.30
N VAL A 194 -12.48 19.06 0.57
CA VAL A 194 -12.56 19.77 1.85
C VAL A 194 -14.02 20.14 2.15
N ALA A 195 -14.48 19.83 3.35
CA ALA A 195 -15.85 20.02 3.85
C ALA A 195 -16.97 19.22 3.14
N HIS A 196 -16.72 18.59 1.99
CA HIS A 196 -17.77 17.97 1.15
C HIS A 196 -17.41 16.59 0.59
N HIS A 197 -16.44 15.89 1.21
CA HIS A 197 -16.04 14.57 0.74
C HIS A 197 -17.16 13.54 0.95
N ARG A 198 -17.41 12.68 -0.04
CA ARG A 198 -18.51 11.68 -0.06
C ARG A 198 -18.44 10.64 1.06
N HIS A 199 -17.28 10.48 1.69
CA HIS A 199 -17.11 9.59 2.83
C HIS A 199 -17.51 10.22 4.17
N ALA A 200 -17.70 11.54 4.25
CA ALA A 200 -18.09 12.17 5.52
C ALA A 200 -19.46 11.65 6.01
N PRO A 201 -20.54 11.58 5.19
CA PRO A 201 -21.81 11.00 5.63
C PRO A 201 -21.71 9.52 6.03
N GLU A 202 -20.83 8.74 5.37
CA GLU A 202 -20.59 7.34 5.72
C GLU A 202 -19.89 7.20 7.09
N ILE A 203 -18.91 8.06 7.37
CA ILE A 203 -18.28 8.16 8.70
C ILE A 203 -19.35 8.52 9.74
N GLU A 204 -20.10 9.59 9.49
CA GLU A 204 -21.13 10.10 10.41
C GLU A 204 -22.21 9.05 10.71
N GLN A 205 -22.68 8.29 9.71
CA GLN A 205 -23.65 7.21 9.91
C GLN A 205 -23.14 6.17 10.91
N GLY A 206 -21.95 5.61 10.67
CA GLY A 206 -21.39 4.56 11.53
C GLY A 206 -21.08 5.07 12.94
N LEU A 207 -20.56 6.30 13.06
CA LEU A 207 -20.31 6.89 14.38
C LEU A 207 -21.62 7.24 15.12
N SER A 208 -22.65 7.70 14.41
CA SER A 208 -23.95 8.01 15.01
C SER A 208 -24.64 6.75 15.53
N ALA A 209 -24.52 5.64 14.79
CA ALA A 209 -25.00 4.33 15.24
C ALA A 209 -24.28 3.88 16.50
N ALA A 210 -22.95 3.98 16.53
CA ALA A 210 -22.12 3.64 17.68
C ALA A 210 -22.43 4.48 18.93
N ALA A 211 -22.64 5.80 18.75
CA ALA A 211 -22.93 6.73 19.84
C ALA A 211 -24.40 6.74 20.29
N GLY A 212 -25.32 6.18 19.49
CA GLY A 212 -26.76 6.30 19.70
C GLY A 212 -27.33 7.72 19.53
N THR A 213 -26.56 8.64 18.95
CA THR A 213 -26.93 10.05 18.74
C THR A 213 -26.33 10.55 17.42
N PRO A 214 -26.97 11.52 16.72
CA PRO A 214 -26.39 12.10 15.51
C PRO A 214 -25.01 12.73 15.77
N ILE A 215 -24.03 12.37 14.94
CA ILE A 215 -22.66 12.89 14.96
C ILE A 215 -22.38 13.63 13.66
N ARG A 216 -21.64 14.75 13.78
CA ARG A 216 -21.01 15.45 12.65
C ARG A 216 -19.51 15.49 12.86
N VAL A 217 -18.76 15.20 11.80
CA VAL A 217 -17.28 15.21 11.85
C VAL A 217 -16.71 16.32 10.99
N ASN A 218 -15.55 16.85 11.40
CA ASN A 218 -14.72 17.62 10.50
C ASN A 218 -13.78 16.65 9.75
N PHE A 219 -14.05 16.35 8.48
CA PHE A 219 -13.21 15.44 7.69
C PHE A 219 -12.47 16.15 6.54
N THR A 220 -11.14 16.04 6.53
CA THR A 220 -10.28 16.59 5.47
C THR A 220 -9.30 15.52 4.97
N PRO A 221 -9.48 15.01 3.74
CA PRO A 221 -8.52 14.11 3.12
C PRO A 221 -7.40 14.87 2.38
N HIS A 222 -6.21 14.28 2.43
CA HIS A 222 -4.98 14.75 1.78
C HIS A 222 -4.41 13.66 0.87
N LEU A 223 -4.02 14.05 -0.34
CA LEU A 223 -3.33 13.18 -1.30
C LEU A 223 -1.83 13.24 -1.06
N ILE A 224 -1.21 12.08 -0.81
CA ILE A 224 0.22 11.93 -0.49
C ILE A 224 0.95 11.30 -1.68
N PRO A 225 2.22 11.68 -1.95
CA PRO A 225 3.02 11.14 -3.05
C PRO A 225 3.55 9.72 -2.73
N MET A 226 2.62 8.80 -2.51
CA MET A 226 2.85 7.37 -2.33
C MET A 226 1.71 6.58 -2.98
N ASN A 227 1.96 5.34 -3.41
CA ASN A 227 0.93 4.57 -4.11
C ASN A 227 -0.18 4.07 -3.16
N ARG A 228 0.19 3.56 -1.98
CA ARG A 228 -0.71 2.85 -1.05
C ARG A 228 -0.57 3.36 0.37
N GLY A 229 -1.65 3.19 1.14
CA GLY A 229 -1.74 3.48 2.56
C GLY A 229 -2.73 4.60 2.84
N ILE A 230 -3.46 4.46 3.94
CA ILE A 230 -4.16 5.56 4.61
C ILE A 230 -3.61 5.72 6.01
N LEU A 231 -3.41 6.97 6.43
CA LEU A 231 -3.15 7.36 7.81
C LEU A 231 -4.18 8.38 8.24
N ALA A 232 -5.08 8.04 9.17
CA ALA A 232 -6.03 8.98 9.73
C ALA A 232 -5.49 9.48 11.08
N THR A 233 -5.30 10.79 11.20
CA THR A 233 -5.02 11.46 12.47
C THR A 233 -6.32 12.07 12.97
N ILE A 234 -6.75 11.67 14.16
CA ILE A 234 -8.08 11.95 14.67
C ILE A 234 -7.94 12.64 16.03
N TYR A 235 -8.54 13.81 16.16
CA TYR A 235 -8.54 14.61 17.38
C TYR A 235 -9.92 14.53 18.00
N VAL A 236 -9.97 14.20 19.29
CA VAL A 236 -11.22 14.02 20.04
C VAL A 236 -11.11 14.68 21.41
N ARG A 237 -12.25 15.05 21.98
CA ARG A 237 -12.34 15.35 23.42
C ARG A 237 -12.49 14.03 24.17
N SER A 238 -11.58 13.79 25.10
CA SER A 238 -11.50 12.56 25.89
C SER A 238 -12.09 12.79 27.28
N ARG A 239 -12.89 11.84 27.74
CA ARG A 239 -13.45 11.83 29.11
C ARG A 239 -12.57 11.08 30.10
N ALA A 240 -11.59 10.32 29.62
CA ALA A 240 -10.83 9.37 30.43
C ALA A 240 -9.30 9.46 30.27
N GLY A 241 -8.78 10.28 29.35
CA GLY A 241 -7.36 10.38 29.02
C GLY A 241 -6.88 9.27 28.06
N ALA A 242 -5.71 9.46 27.44
CA ALA A 242 -5.25 8.59 26.36
C ALA A 242 -5.01 7.13 26.78
N ASP A 243 -4.53 6.89 28.00
CA ASP A 243 -4.27 5.54 28.51
C ASP A 243 -5.55 4.71 28.64
N ALA A 244 -6.62 5.30 29.19
CA ALA A 244 -7.90 4.62 29.32
C ALA A 244 -8.52 4.30 27.94
N LEU A 245 -8.41 5.21 26.96
CA LEU A 245 -8.85 4.97 25.59
C LEU A 245 -8.06 3.82 24.94
N ARG A 246 -6.74 3.81 25.14
CA ARG A 246 -5.85 2.76 24.62
C ARG A 246 -6.19 1.40 25.21
N GLU A 247 -6.43 1.33 26.51
CA GLU A 247 -6.84 0.09 27.19
C GLU A 247 -8.21 -0.40 26.71
N ALA A 248 -9.18 0.49 26.52
CA ALA A 248 -10.50 0.14 26.00
C ALA A 248 -10.40 -0.46 24.59
N LEU A 249 -9.64 0.18 23.70
CA LEU A 249 -9.40 -0.34 22.36
C LEU A 249 -8.63 -1.68 22.39
N ALA A 250 -7.62 -1.81 23.26
CA ALA A 250 -6.84 -3.03 23.38
C ALA A 250 -7.72 -4.21 23.85
N ARG A 251 -8.66 -3.97 24.78
CA ARG A 251 -9.66 -4.97 25.18
C ARG A 251 -10.62 -5.29 24.04
N ARG A 252 -11.15 -4.28 23.35
CA ARG A 252 -12.11 -4.45 22.24
C ARG A 252 -11.55 -5.29 21.08
N TYR A 253 -10.25 -5.13 20.81
CA TYR A 253 -9.57 -5.77 19.68
C TYR A 253 -8.64 -6.92 20.09
N ALA A 254 -8.78 -7.45 21.31
CA ALA A 254 -7.88 -8.49 21.82
C ALA A 254 -7.89 -9.78 20.98
N ASP A 255 -9.09 -10.17 20.51
CA ASP A 255 -9.31 -11.39 19.73
C ASP A 255 -9.50 -11.12 18.22
N GLU A 256 -9.25 -9.88 17.79
CA GLU A 256 -9.50 -9.44 16.42
C GLU A 256 -8.23 -9.62 15.56
N PRO A 257 -8.25 -10.46 14.49
CA PRO A 257 -7.03 -10.89 13.80
C PRO A 257 -6.36 -9.74 13.03
N PHE A 258 -7.14 -8.75 12.60
CA PHE A 258 -6.71 -7.71 11.70
C PHE A 258 -6.49 -6.35 12.35
N VAL A 259 -6.95 -6.12 13.58
CA VAL A 259 -6.82 -4.82 14.25
C VAL A 259 -5.85 -4.96 15.41
N ARG A 260 -4.83 -4.09 15.47
CA ARG A 260 -3.85 -4.09 16.57
C ARG A 260 -3.70 -2.69 17.16
N VAL A 261 -3.82 -2.61 18.47
CA VAL A 261 -3.55 -1.39 19.24
C VAL A 261 -2.08 -1.41 19.66
N LEU A 262 -1.35 -0.34 19.34
CA LEU A 262 0.07 -0.22 19.64
C LEU A 262 0.32 0.16 21.10
N PRO A 263 1.50 -0.18 21.66
CA PRO A 263 1.91 0.27 22.98
C PRO A 263 1.98 1.80 23.11
N ALA A 264 2.01 2.30 24.34
CA ALA A 264 2.15 3.74 24.63
C ALA A 264 3.34 4.35 23.88
N GLY A 265 3.15 5.52 23.29
CA GLY A 265 4.20 6.25 22.57
C GLY A 265 4.53 5.73 21.16
N ALA A 266 3.98 4.58 20.74
CA ALA A 266 4.23 4.03 19.41
C ALA A 266 3.19 4.54 18.39
N ALA A 267 3.66 5.24 17.35
CA ALA A 267 2.82 5.73 16.26
C ALA A 267 2.77 4.74 15.09
N PRO A 268 1.59 4.45 14.53
CA PRO A 268 1.48 3.61 13.35
C PRO A 268 2.01 4.34 12.12
N ALA A 269 2.49 3.56 11.14
CA ALA A 269 2.93 4.08 9.84
C ALA A 269 2.38 3.19 8.74
N THR A 270 1.93 3.80 7.63
CA THR A 270 1.28 3.10 6.51
C THR A 270 2.14 1.98 5.91
N ARG A 271 3.46 2.15 5.91
CA ARG A 271 4.42 1.13 5.47
C ARG A 271 4.30 -0.18 6.26
N HIS A 272 3.94 -0.14 7.56
CA HIS A 272 3.82 -1.33 8.42
C HIS A 272 2.58 -2.19 8.11
N VAL A 273 1.66 -1.71 7.28
CA VAL A 273 0.43 -2.42 6.90
C VAL A 273 0.30 -2.63 5.39
N ARG A 274 1.23 -2.08 4.60
CA ARG A 274 1.22 -2.13 3.14
C ARG A 274 1.11 -3.57 2.63
N GLY A 275 0.14 -3.86 1.77
CA GLY A 275 -0.14 -5.18 1.20
C GLY A 275 -0.87 -6.16 2.12
N SER A 276 -1.10 -5.80 3.39
CA SER A 276 -1.79 -6.65 4.38
C SER A 276 -3.21 -6.17 4.67
N ASN A 277 -4.01 -7.05 5.26
CA ASN A 277 -5.35 -6.71 5.74
C ASN A 277 -5.36 -6.08 7.15
N HIS A 278 -4.19 -5.70 7.68
CA HIS A 278 -4.09 -5.15 9.03
C HIS A 278 -4.47 -3.67 9.14
N CYS A 279 -4.97 -3.31 10.31
CA CYS A 279 -5.11 -1.95 10.84
C CYS A 279 -4.26 -1.82 12.11
N LEU A 280 -3.43 -0.77 12.18
CA LEU A 280 -2.69 -0.42 13.38
C LEU A 280 -3.24 0.88 13.98
N ILE A 281 -3.47 0.92 15.28
CA ILE A 281 -4.02 2.07 16.00
C ILE A 281 -3.03 2.50 17.10
N GLY A 282 -2.68 3.79 17.14
CA GLY A 282 -1.96 4.42 18.26
C GLY A 282 -2.82 5.49 18.93
N VAL A 283 -2.61 5.71 20.23
CA VAL A 283 -3.36 6.68 21.03
C VAL A 283 -2.38 7.51 21.86
N PHE A 284 -2.59 8.82 21.89
CA PHE A 284 -1.69 9.80 22.49
C PHE A 284 -2.48 10.86 23.26
N ASP A 285 -1.87 11.41 24.31
CA ASP A 285 -2.39 12.63 24.93
C ASP A 285 -2.24 13.80 23.96
N ASP A 286 -3.25 14.67 23.94
CA ASP A 286 -3.13 15.97 23.28
C ASP A 286 -2.45 16.96 24.24
N ARG A 287 -1.75 17.95 23.68
CA ARG A 287 -1.23 19.07 24.47
C ARG A 287 -2.36 19.91 25.07
N ILE A 288 -3.54 19.91 24.43
CA ILE A 288 -4.74 20.53 24.94
C ILE A 288 -5.37 19.60 25.98
N GLU A 289 -5.52 20.09 27.22
CA GLU A 289 -6.13 19.35 28.31
C GLU A 289 -7.56 18.87 27.94
N GLY A 290 -7.89 17.63 28.32
CA GLY A 290 -9.18 17.02 27.99
C GLY A 290 -9.30 16.53 26.54
N ARG A 291 -8.21 16.50 25.76
CA ARG A 291 -8.19 15.93 24.41
C ARG A 291 -7.22 14.77 24.26
N ALA A 292 -7.48 13.94 23.25
CA ALA A 292 -6.61 12.85 22.84
C ALA A 292 -6.47 12.81 21.32
N ILE A 293 -5.36 12.23 20.87
CA ILE A 293 -5.06 12.02 19.45
C ILE A 293 -5.03 10.53 19.17
N LEU A 294 -5.86 10.07 18.25
CA LEU A 294 -5.81 8.72 17.71
C LEU A 294 -5.17 8.76 16.33
N ILE A 295 -4.34 7.75 16.04
CA ILE A 295 -3.77 7.56 14.71
C ILE A 295 -4.08 6.16 14.27
N SER A 296 -4.67 5.98 13.09
CA SER A 296 -4.89 4.66 12.49
C SER A 296 -4.18 4.56 11.13
N ALA A 297 -3.64 3.38 10.83
CA ALA A 297 -3.02 3.10 9.53
C ALA A 297 -3.57 1.80 8.93
N ILE A 298 -3.96 1.85 7.65
CA ILE A 298 -4.39 0.70 6.84
C ILE A 298 -3.76 0.74 5.45
N ASP A 299 -3.72 -0.39 4.73
CA ASP A 299 -3.58 -0.37 3.27
C ASP A 299 -4.96 -0.06 2.65
N ASN A 300 -5.03 1.03 1.87
CA ASN A 300 -6.28 1.53 1.30
C ASN A 300 -6.90 0.61 0.24
N LEU A 301 -6.13 -0.28 -0.38
CA LEU A 301 -6.62 -1.25 -1.37
C LEU A 301 -6.93 -2.62 -0.76
N VAL A 302 -6.38 -2.92 0.43
CA VAL A 302 -6.61 -4.18 1.14
C VAL A 302 -7.67 -3.99 2.22
N LYS A 303 -7.31 -3.65 3.47
CA LYS A 303 -8.31 -3.44 4.54
C LYS A 303 -9.26 -2.28 4.24
N GLY A 304 -8.83 -1.30 3.45
CA GLY A 304 -9.69 -0.20 3.00
C GLY A 304 -10.60 -0.53 1.80
N ALA A 305 -10.47 -1.70 1.18
CA ALA A 305 -11.27 -2.09 0.03
C ALA A 305 -11.34 -3.63 -0.14
N SER A 306 -10.47 -4.20 -0.99
CA SER A 306 -10.60 -5.56 -1.53
C SER A 306 -10.34 -6.66 -0.50
N GLY A 307 -9.44 -6.41 0.46
CA GLY A 307 -9.19 -7.33 1.57
C GLY A 307 -10.39 -7.42 2.50
N GLN A 308 -11.00 -6.27 2.84
CA GLN A 308 -12.26 -6.23 3.60
C GLN A 308 -13.40 -6.90 2.81
N ALA A 309 -13.44 -6.75 1.48
CA ALA A 309 -14.45 -7.41 0.66
C ALA A 309 -14.33 -8.94 0.72
N ILE A 310 -13.11 -9.48 0.66
CA ILE A 310 -12.86 -10.92 0.83
C ILE A 310 -13.19 -11.35 2.27
N GLN A 311 -12.85 -10.55 3.27
CA GLN A 311 -13.18 -10.82 4.67
C GLN A 311 -14.70 -10.96 4.85
N ASN A 312 -15.48 -10.07 4.24
CA ASN A 312 -16.93 -10.14 4.20
C ASN A 312 -17.43 -11.39 3.46
N MET A 313 -16.87 -11.69 2.30
CA MET A 313 -17.27 -12.86 1.51
C MET A 313 -16.97 -14.18 2.25
N ASN A 314 -15.84 -14.27 2.97
CA ASN A 314 -15.51 -15.40 3.82
C ASN A 314 -16.61 -15.63 4.86
N LEU A 315 -17.01 -14.57 5.55
CA LEU A 315 -18.11 -14.63 6.53
C LEU A 315 -19.42 -15.06 5.88
N MET A 316 -19.79 -14.49 4.73
CA MET A 316 -21.00 -14.84 3.99
C MET A 316 -21.00 -16.32 3.56
N HIS A 317 -19.84 -16.91 3.28
CA HIS A 317 -19.69 -18.33 2.92
C HIS A 317 -19.37 -19.25 4.10
N ALA A 318 -19.44 -18.73 5.33
CA ALA A 318 -19.10 -19.46 6.55
C ALA A 318 -17.67 -20.07 6.54
N LEU A 319 -16.75 -19.45 5.81
CA LEU A 319 -15.32 -19.73 5.86
C LEU A 319 -14.70 -19.04 7.09
N PRO A 320 -13.49 -19.47 7.53
CA PRO A 320 -12.70 -18.68 8.46
C PRO A 320 -12.51 -17.25 7.93
N GLU A 321 -12.73 -16.26 8.77
CA GLU A 321 -12.68 -14.85 8.38
C GLU A 321 -11.33 -14.44 7.77
N THR A 322 -10.25 -15.09 8.20
CA THR A 322 -8.88 -14.81 7.78
C THR A 322 -8.45 -15.51 6.48
N THR A 323 -9.26 -16.41 5.91
CA THR A 323 -8.86 -17.19 4.72
C THR A 323 -8.41 -16.27 3.58
N GLY A 324 -7.20 -16.52 3.06
CA GLY A 324 -6.58 -15.73 1.98
C GLY A 324 -6.21 -14.28 2.33
N LEU A 325 -6.17 -13.93 3.63
CA LEU A 325 -5.90 -12.57 4.12
C LEU A 325 -4.76 -12.47 5.14
N GLU A 326 -4.05 -13.58 5.38
CA GLU A 326 -2.97 -13.67 6.38
C GLU A 326 -1.59 -13.26 5.83
N GLN A 327 -1.54 -12.67 4.64
CA GLN A 327 -0.28 -12.18 4.09
C GLN A 327 0.32 -11.10 4.99
N ALA A 328 1.58 -11.30 5.38
CA ALA A 328 2.32 -10.33 6.15
C ALA A 328 2.45 -9.00 5.38
N PRO A 329 2.53 -7.86 6.09
CA PRO A 329 2.81 -6.58 5.45
C PRO A 329 4.09 -6.63 4.62
N LEU A 330 4.02 -6.12 3.39
CA LEU A 330 5.16 -5.82 2.54
C LEU A 330 5.82 -4.52 3.02
N PHE A 331 6.34 -4.57 4.22
CA PHE A 331 7.31 -3.62 4.77
C PHE A 331 8.65 -3.87 4.07
N PRO A 332 9.55 -2.88 3.90
CA PRO A 332 10.86 -3.20 3.34
C PRO A 332 11.53 -4.39 4.08
N ARG A 333 11.56 -5.55 3.41
CA ARG A 333 12.79 -6.25 3.02
C ARG A 333 13.08 -5.95 1.55
N GLY A 334 13.47 -4.71 1.27
CA GLY A 334 14.71 -4.53 0.52
C GLY A 334 15.75 -4.29 1.59
N SER A 335 16.97 -4.81 1.47
CA SER A 335 18.13 -4.18 2.10
C SER A 335 18.03 -2.69 1.80
N GLY A 336 17.50 -1.91 2.75
CA GLY A 336 17.43 -0.48 2.60
C GLY A 336 18.85 0.04 2.49
N ALA A 337 19.01 1.21 1.89
CA ALA A 337 20.30 1.86 1.89
C ALA A 337 20.80 1.98 3.34
N TYR A 338 21.89 1.30 3.68
CA TYR A 338 22.60 1.56 4.92
C TYR A 338 23.50 2.76 4.70
N VAL A 339 23.28 3.82 5.47
CA VAL A 339 24.12 5.00 5.47
C VAL A 339 24.83 5.05 6.80
N ALA A 340 26.17 4.95 6.82
CA ALA A 340 26.92 5.09 8.05
C ALA A 340 26.58 6.44 8.74
N PRO A 341 26.52 6.51 10.09
CA PRO A 341 26.08 7.72 10.80
C PRO A 341 26.86 9.00 10.49
N ASN A 342 28.10 8.88 10.01
CA ASN A 342 28.98 9.98 9.62
C ASN A 342 29.21 10.08 8.11
N ALA A 343 28.42 9.37 7.30
CA ALA A 343 28.37 9.57 5.86
C ALA A 343 27.42 10.73 5.53
N PHE A 344 27.71 11.43 4.44
CA PHE A 344 26.91 12.55 3.96
C PHE A 344 26.12 12.14 2.70
N VAL A 345 24.84 12.46 2.66
CA VAL A 345 24.02 12.35 1.45
C VAL A 345 23.32 13.69 1.23
N ALA A 346 23.64 14.33 0.10
CA ALA A 346 23.07 15.61 -0.26
C ALA A 346 21.55 15.51 -0.51
N ALA A 347 20.83 16.56 -0.17
CA ALA A 347 19.42 16.70 -0.54
C ALA A 347 19.27 16.66 -2.07
N GLY A 348 18.28 15.90 -2.57
CA GLY A 348 18.06 15.69 -4.01
C GLY A 348 18.80 14.49 -4.61
N SER A 349 19.64 13.79 -3.83
CA SER A 349 20.25 12.54 -4.27
C SER A 349 19.36 11.35 -3.94
N SER A 350 19.29 10.39 -4.86
CA SER A 350 18.46 9.18 -4.73
C SER A 350 19.33 7.97 -4.44
N VAL A 351 19.14 7.33 -3.28
CA VAL A 351 19.80 6.08 -2.90
C VAL A 351 18.75 5.00 -2.70
N ILE A 352 18.68 4.04 -3.61
CA ILE A 352 17.55 3.13 -3.78
C ILE A 352 18.04 1.69 -3.78
N GLY A 353 17.38 0.81 -3.04
CA GLY A 353 17.69 -0.62 -2.98
C GLY A 353 18.88 -0.95 -2.06
N ASP A 354 19.56 -2.06 -2.35
CA ASP A 354 20.69 -2.60 -1.58
C ASP A 354 21.95 -1.75 -1.78
N VAL A 355 22.03 -0.64 -1.06
CA VAL A 355 23.19 0.26 -1.08
C VAL A 355 23.81 0.36 0.31
N VAL A 356 25.13 0.25 0.43
CA VAL A 356 25.84 0.49 1.69
C VAL A 356 26.82 1.62 1.47
N LEU A 357 26.70 2.69 2.26
CA LEU A 357 27.64 3.81 2.30
C LEU A 357 28.51 3.68 3.56
N GLY A 358 29.81 3.52 3.35
CA GLY A 358 30.83 3.38 4.40
C GLY A 358 31.04 4.67 5.21
N ALA A 359 31.74 4.54 6.33
CA ALA A 359 31.99 5.67 7.24
C ALA A 359 32.70 6.82 6.52
N GLN A 360 32.29 8.07 6.80
CA GLN A 360 32.86 9.30 6.21
C GLN A 360 32.79 9.36 4.67
N SER A 361 31.99 8.52 4.02
CA SER A 361 31.74 8.66 2.60
C SER A 361 30.76 9.81 2.32
N SER A 362 30.74 10.31 1.09
CA SER A 362 29.81 11.38 0.71
C SER A 362 29.18 11.15 -0.67
N VAL A 363 27.87 11.38 -0.78
CA VAL A 363 27.11 11.37 -2.03
C VAL A 363 26.54 12.78 -2.23
N TRP A 364 26.97 13.44 -3.29
CA TRP A 364 26.69 14.86 -3.55
C TRP A 364 25.44 15.03 -4.43
N PHE A 365 25.03 16.28 -4.70
CA PHE A 365 23.70 16.61 -5.23
C PHE A 365 23.35 15.88 -6.52
N ASN A 366 22.06 15.53 -6.68
CA ASN A 366 21.49 14.92 -7.89
C ASN A 366 22.16 13.59 -8.30
N CYS A 367 22.88 12.93 -7.39
CA CYS A 367 23.38 11.58 -7.66
C CYS A 367 22.26 10.55 -7.61
N VAL A 368 22.38 9.48 -8.39
CA VAL A 368 21.44 8.35 -8.37
C VAL A 368 22.22 7.06 -8.16
N LEU A 369 22.04 6.43 -7.00
CA LEU A 369 22.59 5.12 -6.66
C LEU A 369 21.43 4.13 -6.61
N ARG A 370 21.37 3.20 -7.56
CA ARG A 370 20.25 2.27 -7.71
C ARG A 370 20.75 0.82 -7.65
N GLY A 371 20.63 0.23 -6.47
CA GLY A 371 20.91 -1.17 -6.16
C GLY A 371 19.64 -2.01 -6.01
N ASP A 372 18.69 -1.89 -6.93
CA ASP A 372 17.42 -2.64 -6.88
C ASP A 372 17.44 -3.94 -7.72
N VAL A 373 18.39 -4.08 -8.65
CA VAL A 373 18.65 -5.32 -9.40
C VAL A 373 19.72 -6.17 -8.71
N ASN A 374 20.79 -5.53 -8.23
CA ASN A 374 21.86 -6.11 -7.41
C ASN A 374 22.34 -5.06 -6.40
N TYR A 375 23.45 -5.29 -5.70
CA TYR A 375 23.91 -4.41 -4.63
C TYR A 375 25.01 -3.42 -5.02
N ILE A 376 25.04 -2.29 -4.31
CA ILE A 376 26.10 -1.27 -4.37
C ILE A 376 26.80 -1.18 -3.01
N ARG A 377 28.13 -1.16 -3.00
CA ARG A 377 28.93 -0.91 -1.80
C ARG A 377 29.87 0.25 -2.07
N VAL A 378 29.81 1.28 -1.23
CA VAL A 378 30.73 2.42 -1.24
C VAL A 378 31.57 2.36 0.02
N GLY A 379 32.89 2.22 -0.15
CA GLY A 379 33.85 2.13 0.95
C GLY A 379 33.93 3.41 1.78
N ALA A 380 34.64 3.32 2.91
CA ALA A 380 34.86 4.44 3.79
C ALA A 380 35.67 5.56 3.10
N ARG A 381 35.41 6.82 3.49
CA ARG A 381 36.13 8.02 3.01
C ARG A 381 36.06 8.26 1.49
N SER A 382 35.23 7.52 0.77
CA SER A 382 35.02 7.68 -0.67
C SER A 382 33.97 8.77 -0.95
N ASN A 383 34.13 9.52 -2.04
CA ASN A 383 33.18 10.57 -2.41
C ASN A 383 32.62 10.36 -3.83
N VAL A 384 31.32 10.56 -3.97
CA VAL A 384 30.57 10.48 -5.23
C VAL A 384 30.00 11.85 -5.53
N GLN A 385 30.59 12.54 -6.51
CA GLN A 385 30.29 13.94 -6.81
C GLN A 385 29.07 14.10 -7.73
N ASP A 386 28.57 15.33 -7.80
CA ASP A 386 27.26 15.73 -8.33
C ASP A 386 26.88 15.08 -9.65
N GLY A 387 25.60 14.69 -9.77
CA GLY A 387 25.01 14.14 -10.98
C GLY A 387 25.55 12.78 -11.42
N THR A 388 26.35 12.12 -10.59
CA THR A 388 26.87 10.77 -10.88
C THR A 388 25.76 9.72 -10.75
N ILE A 389 25.74 8.80 -11.70
CA ILE A 389 24.80 7.67 -11.73
C ILE A 389 25.59 6.37 -11.48
N ILE A 390 25.13 5.60 -10.49
CA ILE A 390 25.68 4.30 -10.12
C ILE A 390 24.55 3.27 -10.20
N HIS A 391 24.74 2.30 -11.06
CA HIS A 391 23.76 1.27 -11.34
C HIS A 391 24.42 -0.12 -11.33
N THR A 392 23.59 -1.16 -11.32
CA THR A 392 24.02 -2.56 -11.30
C THR A 392 23.55 -3.28 -12.56
N ALA A 393 24.15 -4.43 -12.87
CA ALA A 393 23.68 -5.30 -13.95
C ALA A 393 22.94 -6.50 -13.34
N THR A 394 22.91 -7.63 -14.06
CA THR A 394 22.29 -8.92 -13.69
C THR A 394 22.59 -9.38 -12.25
N ALA A 395 22.05 -10.54 -11.86
CA ALA A 395 22.21 -11.10 -10.50
C ALA A 395 23.66 -11.26 -10.01
N ASP A 396 24.66 -11.21 -10.89
CA ASP A 396 26.10 -11.31 -10.65
C ASP A 396 26.89 -10.01 -10.93
N GLY A 397 26.23 -8.91 -11.28
CA GLY A 397 26.87 -7.63 -11.60
C GLY A 397 26.65 -6.51 -10.56
N PRO A 398 27.20 -6.62 -9.33
CA PRO A 398 27.16 -5.53 -8.37
C PRO A 398 28.10 -4.39 -8.80
N THR A 399 27.93 -3.22 -8.18
CA THR A 399 28.93 -2.14 -8.28
C THR A 399 29.62 -1.96 -6.94
N LEU A 400 30.94 -2.14 -6.95
CA LEU A 400 31.80 -2.05 -5.76
C LEU A 400 32.71 -0.83 -5.90
N ILE A 401 32.68 0.04 -4.91
CA ILE A 401 33.59 1.18 -4.78
C ILE A 401 34.37 0.97 -3.48
N GLY A 402 35.69 0.88 -3.58
CA GLY A 402 36.61 0.71 -2.47
C GLY A 402 36.67 1.91 -1.54
N GLU A 403 37.62 1.88 -0.61
CA GLU A 403 37.92 2.98 0.31
C GLU A 403 38.79 4.05 -0.35
N ASP A 404 38.68 5.30 0.13
CA ASP A 404 39.46 6.44 -0.35
C ASP A 404 39.34 6.69 -1.87
N VAL A 405 38.19 6.32 -2.47
CA VAL A 405 37.91 6.51 -3.90
C VAL A 405 37.26 7.86 -4.16
N VAL A 406 37.76 8.56 -5.17
CA VAL A 406 37.16 9.81 -5.66
C VAL A 406 36.43 9.54 -6.98
N VAL A 407 35.10 9.67 -6.98
CA VAL A 407 34.29 9.64 -8.19
C VAL A 407 33.88 11.07 -8.56
N GLY A 408 34.42 11.57 -9.67
CA GLY A 408 34.18 12.91 -10.18
C GLY A 408 32.73 13.18 -10.59
N HIS A 409 32.39 14.44 -10.82
CA HIS A 409 31.03 14.84 -11.23
C HIS A 409 30.57 14.12 -12.51
N MET A 410 29.26 13.88 -12.64
CA MET A 410 28.61 13.38 -13.85
C MET A 410 29.19 12.06 -14.38
N CYS A 411 29.70 11.19 -13.50
CA CYS A 411 30.18 9.88 -13.92
C CYS A 411 29.02 8.89 -14.13
N LEU A 412 29.28 7.86 -14.94
CA LEU A 412 28.41 6.68 -15.06
C LEU A 412 29.19 5.44 -14.64
N LEU A 413 28.76 4.79 -13.56
CA LEU A 413 29.32 3.54 -13.07
C LEU A 413 28.27 2.45 -13.20
N HIS A 414 28.57 1.39 -13.94
CA HIS A 414 27.62 0.31 -14.21
C HIS A 414 28.29 -1.05 -14.01
N ALA A 415 27.83 -1.80 -13.00
CA ALA A 415 28.28 -3.16 -12.65
C ALA A 415 29.81 -3.35 -12.60
N CYS A 416 30.53 -2.39 -12.01
CA CYS A 416 31.99 -2.35 -12.05
C CYS A 416 32.63 -2.43 -10.65
N VAL A 417 33.94 -2.67 -10.62
CA VAL A 417 34.74 -2.65 -9.39
C VAL A 417 35.75 -1.50 -9.47
N LEU A 418 35.68 -0.59 -8.52
CA LEU A 418 36.70 0.43 -8.27
C LEU A 418 37.45 0.02 -7.01
N GLU A 419 38.72 -0.34 -7.13
CA GLU A 419 39.56 -0.70 -5.98
C GLU A 419 40.00 0.54 -5.20
N ASP A 420 40.61 0.32 -4.03
CA ASP A 420 40.93 1.38 -3.06
C ASP A 420 41.85 2.45 -3.66
N GLY A 421 41.63 3.71 -3.27
CA GLY A 421 42.50 4.83 -3.63
C GLY A 421 42.51 5.18 -5.13
N CYS A 422 41.59 4.63 -5.93
CA CYS A 422 41.47 5.01 -7.33
C CYS A 422 40.75 6.36 -7.51
N MET A 423 40.94 6.99 -8.68
CA MET A 423 40.29 8.26 -9.01
C MET A 423 39.61 8.20 -10.37
N ILE A 424 38.34 8.55 -10.41
CA ILE A 424 37.51 8.60 -11.62
C ILE A 424 37.29 10.06 -11.98
N GLY A 425 37.87 10.49 -13.10
CA GLY A 425 37.73 11.86 -13.60
C GLY A 425 36.29 12.20 -13.98
N MET A 426 35.93 13.47 -13.86
CA MET A 426 34.60 13.99 -14.19
C MET A 426 34.11 13.53 -15.57
N GLY A 427 32.84 13.15 -15.68
CA GLY A 427 32.22 12.70 -16.92
C GLY A 427 32.69 11.33 -17.42
N ALA A 428 33.53 10.61 -16.67
CA ALA A 428 34.00 9.30 -17.09
C ALA A 428 32.91 8.23 -16.96
N THR A 429 33.02 7.21 -17.79
CA THR A 429 32.10 6.06 -17.80
C THR A 429 32.88 4.77 -17.55
N VAL A 430 32.46 3.98 -16.56
CA VAL A 430 33.03 2.67 -16.25
C VAL A 430 31.92 1.64 -16.41
N MET A 431 32.09 0.76 -17.39
CA MET A 431 31.07 -0.19 -17.83
C MET A 431 31.21 -1.57 -17.16
N ASP A 432 30.27 -2.44 -17.48
CA ASP A 432 30.03 -3.74 -16.88
C ASP A 432 31.29 -4.59 -16.71
N TYR A 433 31.49 -5.11 -15.51
CA TYR A 433 32.59 -6.01 -15.14
C TYR A 433 33.98 -5.43 -15.32
N ALA A 434 34.10 -4.12 -15.58
CA ALA A 434 35.39 -3.45 -15.58
C ALA A 434 35.93 -3.33 -14.14
N VAL A 435 37.25 -3.35 -14.03
CA VAL A 435 37.97 -3.16 -12.76
C VAL A 435 38.93 -2.00 -12.92
N VAL A 436 38.82 -0.98 -12.07
CA VAL A 436 39.82 0.08 -11.93
C VAL A 436 40.69 -0.29 -10.73
N GLU A 437 41.95 -0.61 -11.00
CA GLU A 437 42.87 -1.16 -10.00
C GLU A 437 43.32 -0.11 -8.97
N THR A 438 43.79 -0.57 -7.81
CA THR A 438 44.25 0.28 -6.71
C THR A 438 45.23 1.35 -7.20
N GLY A 439 44.92 2.61 -6.88
CA GLY A 439 45.73 3.77 -7.26
C GLY A 439 45.69 4.15 -8.76
N ALA A 440 44.86 3.48 -9.58
CA ALA A 440 44.69 3.83 -10.98
C ALA A 440 43.80 5.08 -11.17
N TRP A 441 44.11 5.87 -12.19
CA TRP A 441 43.38 7.11 -12.51
C TRP A 441 42.70 6.97 -13.87
N VAL A 442 41.38 7.16 -13.89
CA VAL A 442 40.60 7.26 -15.12
C VAL A 442 40.48 8.74 -15.48
N ALA A 443 40.93 9.12 -16.68
CA ALA A 443 40.88 10.52 -17.11
C ALA A 443 39.45 11.03 -17.25
N ALA A 444 39.25 12.34 -17.12
CA ALA A 444 37.95 12.98 -17.33
C ALA A 444 37.40 12.66 -18.73
N GLY A 445 36.11 12.35 -18.81
CA GLY A 445 35.41 11.97 -20.05
C GLY A 445 35.83 10.62 -20.66
N ALA A 446 36.70 9.85 -20.00
CA ALA A 446 37.18 8.59 -20.54
C ALA A 446 36.14 7.47 -20.38
N LEU A 447 36.21 6.48 -21.27
CA LEU A 447 35.42 5.25 -21.22
C LEU A 447 36.31 4.06 -20.85
N VAL A 448 35.97 3.37 -19.77
CA VAL A 448 36.48 2.04 -19.45
C VAL A 448 35.46 1.02 -19.95
N THR A 449 35.81 0.33 -21.03
CA THR A 449 34.93 -0.64 -21.71
C THR A 449 34.64 -1.87 -20.84
N PRO A 450 33.54 -2.60 -21.10
CA PRO A 450 33.18 -3.79 -20.33
C PRO A 450 34.33 -4.81 -20.19
N GLY A 451 34.45 -5.42 -19.00
CA GLY A 451 35.45 -6.44 -18.69
C GLY A 451 36.92 -5.97 -18.66
N LYS A 452 37.18 -4.68 -18.90
CA LYS A 452 38.54 -4.14 -18.94
C LYS A 452 39.10 -3.98 -17.53
N ARG A 453 40.38 -4.35 -17.35
CA ARG A 453 41.17 -3.99 -16.16
C ARG A 453 42.01 -2.75 -16.46
N HIS A 454 41.70 -1.64 -15.79
CA HIS A 454 42.40 -0.36 -15.91
C HIS A 454 43.45 -0.25 -14.81
N ARG A 455 44.72 -0.33 -15.20
CA ARG A 455 45.88 -0.42 -14.29
C ARG A 455 46.48 0.96 -14.01
N PRO A 456 47.13 1.15 -12.84
CA PRO A 456 47.90 2.36 -12.59
C PRO A 456 49.03 2.51 -13.61
N ALA A 457 49.35 3.76 -13.98
CA ALA A 457 50.54 4.04 -14.75
C ALA A 457 51.78 3.65 -13.92
N LEU A 458 52.63 2.78 -14.46
CA LEU A 458 53.93 2.48 -13.87
C LEU A 458 54.69 3.81 -13.73
N ARG A 459 55.14 4.12 -12.51
CA ARG A 459 55.96 5.30 -12.22
C ARG A 459 57.34 5.19 -12.86
#